data_AF-A0A2M8C8A2-F1
#
_entry.id   AF-A0A2M8C8A2-F1
#
_cell.length_a   1.000
_cell.length_b   1.000
_cell.length_c   1.000
_cell.angle_alpha   90.00
_cell.angle_beta   90.00
_cell.angle_gamma   90.00
#
_symmetry.space_group_name_H-M   'P 1'
#
loop_
_entity.id
_entity.type
_entity.pdbx_description
1 polymer ?
#
loop_
_entity_poly.entity_id
_entity_poly.type
_entity_poly.pdbx_seq_one_letter_code
_entity_poly.pdbx_strand_id
1 'polypeptide(L)' 'ELLKRPENQNYTIDVISQMAGFKSKSSFNACFKKLTRNTPSEFRKNQRSFRL' A
#
# COMPACT_ATOMS: atom_id res chain seq x y z
N GLU A 1 7.00 4.18 -1.31
CA GLU A 1 6.60 5.61 -1.20
C GLU A 1 5.14 5.88 -1.56
N LEU A 2 4.53 5.21 -2.56
CA LEU A 2 3.16 5.48 -3.03
C LEU A 2 2.08 5.47 -1.94
N LEU A 3 2.13 4.51 -1.00
CA LEU A 3 1.17 4.40 0.11
C LEU A 3 1.32 5.50 1.17
N LYS A 4 2.38 6.32 1.13
CA LYS A 4 2.59 7.43 2.07
C LYS A 4 2.04 8.77 1.56
N ARG A 5 1.76 8.86 0.26
CA ARG A 5 1.35 10.12 -0.36
C ARG A 5 -0.13 10.41 -0.07
N PRO A 6 -0.48 11.63 0.37
CA PRO A 6 -1.87 12.00 0.63
C PRO A 6 -2.75 11.90 -0.62
N GLU A 7 -2.21 12.29 -1.78
CA GLU A 7 -2.90 12.22 -3.08
C GLU A 7 -3.38 10.78 -3.42
N ASN A 8 -2.65 9.78 -2.93
CA ASN A 8 -2.91 8.38 -3.20
C ASN A 8 -3.86 7.73 -2.19
N GLN A 9 -4.35 8.47 -1.20
CA GLN A 9 -5.23 7.94 -0.14
C GLN A 9 -6.62 7.54 -0.63
N ASN A 10 -6.99 7.85 -1.87
CA ASN A 10 -8.25 7.41 -2.47
C ASN A 10 -8.07 6.21 -3.42
N TYR A 11 -6.84 5.91 -3.84
CA TYR A 11 -6.60 4.75 -4.70
C TYR A 11 -6.74 3.45 -3.94
N THR A 12 -7.23 2.41 -4.59
CA THR A 12 -7.27 1.07 -4.00
C THR A 12 -5.86 0.48 -3.91
N ILE A 13 -5.66 -0.52 -3.06
CA ILE A 13 -4.39 -1.27 -3.03
C ILE A 13 -4.08 -1.92 -4.39
N ASP A 14 -5.11 -2.25 -5.16
CA ASP A 14 -4.97 -2.80 -6.51
C ASP A 14 -4.35 -1.78 -7.48
N VAL A 15 -4.90 -0.56 -7.55
CA VAL A 15 -4.35 0.52 -8.37
C VAL A 15 -2.92 0.87 -7.94
N ILE A 16 -2.67 0.90 -6.62
CA ILE A 16 -1.31 1.12 -6.08
C ILE A 16 -0.35 0.01 -6.52
N SER A 17 -0.81 -1.24 -6.56
CA SER A 17 0.01 -2.36 -7.02
C SER A 17 0.41 -2.21 -8.49
N GLN A 18 -0.53 -1.76 -9.34
CA GLN A 18 -0.26 -1.52 -10.75
C GLN A 18 0.69 -0.34 -10.95
N MET A 19 0.49 0.77 -10.23
CA MET A 19 1.40 1.93 -10.28
C MET A 19 2.81 1.59 -9.78
N ALA A 20 2.93 0.62 -8.88
CA ALA A 20 4.22 0.10 -8.42
C ALA A 20 4.89 -0.89 -9.41
N GLY A 21 4.27 -1.14 -10.57
CA GLY A 21 4.81 -2.01 -11.63
C GLY A 21 4.54 -3.51 -11.42
N PHE A 22 3.65 -3.88 -10.50
CA PHE A 22 3.32 -5.29 -10.29
C PHE A 22 2.25 -5.75 -11.27
N LYS A 23 2.47 -6.93 -11.87
CA LYS A 23 1.49 -7.60 -12.73
C LYS A 23 0.27 -8.14 -11.98
N SER A 24 0.37 -8.30 -10.65
CA SER A 24 -0.75 -8.76 -9.82
C SER A 24 -0.69 -8.19 -8.40
N LYS A 25 -1.88 -7.98 -7.83
CA LYS A 25 -2.06 -7.58 -6.43
C LYS A 25 -1.45 -8.58 -5.44
N SER A 26 -1.53 -9.88 -5.73
CA SER A 26 -0.98 -10.92 -4.85
C SER A 26 0.56 -10.84 -4.76
N SER A 27 1.24 -10.67 -5.89
CA SER A 27 2.70 -10.47 -5.92
C SER A 27 3.12 -9.22 -5.16
N PHE A 28 2.36 -8.13 -5.33
CA PHE A 28 2.57 -6.90 -4.57
C PHE A 28 2.41 -7.12 -3.07
N ASN A 29 1.29 -7.73 -2.64
CA ASN A 29 1.01 -7.98 -1.22
C ASN A 29 2.11 -8.82 -0.55
N ALA A 30 2.57 -9.88 -1.22
CA ALA A 30 3.62 -10.75 -0.69
C ALA A 30 4.95 -10.00 -0.55
N CYS A 31 5.38 -9.27 -1.58
CA CYS A 31 6.61 -8.50 -1.56
C CYS A 31 6.55 -7.38 -0.52
N PHE A 32 5.46 -6.63 -0.51
CA PHE A 32 5.24 -5.54 0.44
C PHE A 32 5.27 -6.02 1.89
N LYS A 33 4.59 -7.14 2.20
CA LYS A 33 4.60 -7.73 3.53
C LYS A 33 5.98 -8.22 3.94
N LYS A 34 6.74 -8.81 3.01
CA LYS A 34 8.11 -9.25 3.29
C LYS A 34 9.03 -8.07 3.64
N LEU A 35 8.89 -6.96 2.93
CA LEU A 35 9.72 -5.76 3.10
C LEU A 35 9.32 -4.92 4.32
N THR A 36 8.02 -4.70 4.52
CA THR A 36 7.51 -3.77 5.55
C THR A 36 7.02 -4.47 6.81
N ARG A 37 6.94 -5.80 6.80
CA ARG A 37 6.35 -6.65 7.85
C ARG A 37 4.85 -6.42 8.08
N ASN A 38 4.21 -5.55 7.31
CA ASN A 38 2.78 -5.27 7.35
C ASN A 38 2.12 -5.52 5.99
N THR A 39 0.82 -5.84 6.00
CA THR A 39 0.06 -5.82 4.74
C THR A 39 -0.10 -4.37 4.25
N PRO A 40 -0.27 -4.14 2.93
CA PRO A 40 -0.51 -2.80 2.40
C PRO A 40 -1.69 -2.08 3.07
N SER A 41 -2.75 -2.83 3.39
CA SER A 41 -3.95 -2.33 4.07
C SER A 41 -3.66 -1.92 5.52
N GLU A 42 -2.92 -2.73 6.28
CA GLU A 42 -2.48 -2.38 7.64
C GLU A 42 -1.62 -1.12 7.63
N PHE A 43 -0.62 -1.08 6.74
CA PHE A 43 0.28 0.05 6.61
C PHE A 43 -0.47 1.36 6.31
N ARG A 44 -1.51 1.30 5.48
CA ARG A 44 -2.38 2.43 5.18
C ARG A 44 -3.27 2.83 6.36
N LYS A 45 -3.83 1.86 7.09
CA LYS A 45 -4.65 2.13 8.28
C LYS A 45 -3.84 2.87 9.35
N ASN A 46 -2.60 2.45 9.58
CA ASN A 46 -1.72 3.07 10.56
C ASN A 46 -1.42 4.55 10.25
N GLN A 47 -1.28 4.91 8.97
CA GLN A 47 -1.11 6.32 8.59
C GLN A 47 -2.36 7.17 8.82
N ARG A 48 -3.55 6.58 8.65
CA ARG A 48 -4.81 7.30 8.90
C ARG A 48 -5.00 7.55 10.40
N SER A 49 -4.52 6.64 11.24
CA SER A 49 -4.56 6.77 12.69
C SER A 49 -3.58 7.83 13.23
N PHE A 50 -2.48 8.12 12.52
CA PHE A 50 -1.50 9.15 12.91
C PHE A 50 -1.93 10.57 12.48
N ARG A 51 -3.07 10.70 11.78
CA ARG A 51 -3.64 12.00 11.36
C ARG A 51 -4.79 12.48 12.26
N LEU A 52 -5.03 11.81 13.38
CA LEU A 52 -5.87 12.29 14.49
C LEU A 52 -4.98 13.02 15.48
#